data_AF-A0A1F6XMK4-F1
#
_entry.id   AF-A0A1F6XMK4-F1
#
_cell.length_a   1.000
_cell.length_b   1.000
_cell.length_c   1.000
_cell.angle_alpha   90.00
_cell.angle_beta   90.00
_cell.angle_gamma   90.00
#
_symmetry.space_group_name_H-M   'P 1'
#
loop_
_entity.id
_entity.type
_entity.pdbx_description
1 polymer ?
#
loop_
_entity_poly.entity_id
_entity_poly.type
_entity_poly.pdbx_seq_one_letter_code
_entity_poly.pdbx_strand_id
1 'polypeptide(L)'
;MIKIIIKKNKGPVPYEAKGFRSGFVILFAVTLSAIFLAIALGISNIALKEVKFGTSARDTNDAFFAADTGAECAQYYDRTPGPPNNYPNAFSDNPPAFMICADVEIPTPEADPEDFWTFTVLGLGRGEQGCAIVTVDKITPEETHIISKGYNLGGDGSCESSSTNLIEREINVDY
;
A
#
# COMPACT_ATOMS: atom_id res chain seq x y z
N MET A 1 40.12 -75.34 64.73
CA MET A 1 39.75 -73.96 65.15
C MET A 1 39.56 -73.11 63.90
N ILE A 2 38.31 -72.74 63.57
CA ILE A 2 38.00 -71.89 62.42
C ILE A 2 37.40 -70.59 62.97
N LYS A 3 38.07 -69.46 62.71
CA LYS A 3 37.60 -68.11 63.05
C LYS A 3 36.77 -67.57 61.88
N ILE A 4 35.47 -67.35 62.11
CA ILE A 4 34.59 -66.66 61.17
C ILE A 4 34.67 -65.16 61.47
N ILE A 5 35.10 -64.36 60.49
CA ILE A 5 35.15 -62.90 60.59
C ILE A 5 33.94 -62.33 59.85
N ILE A 6 32.98 -61.77 60.59
CA ILE A 6 31.79 -61.10 60.03
C ILE A 6 32.19 -59.67 59.64
N LYS A 7 32.21 -59.35 58.34
CA LYS A 7 32.35 -57.98 57.85
C LYS A 7 31.05 -57.21 58.08
N LYS A 8 31.09 -56.14 58.87
CA LYS A 8 29.97 -55.18 59.00
C LYS A 8 29.85 -54.35 57.71
N ASN A 9 28.71 -54.44 57.02
CA ASN A 9 28.38 -53.53 55.94
C ASN A 9 28.14 -52.13 56.51
N LYS A 10 28.94 -51.14 56.07
CA LYS A 10 28.69 -49.74 56.34
C LYS A 10 27.54 -49.29 55.43
N GLY A 11 26.44 -48.86 56.03
CA GLY A 11 25.29 -48.32 55.31
C GLY A 11 25.65 -47.07 54.47
N PRO A 12 24.76 -46.64 53.57
CA PRO A 12 25.01 -45.49 52.70
C PRO A 12 25.27 -44.23 53.54
N VAL A 13 26.28 -43.46 53.14
CA VAL A 13 26.64 -42.19 53.77
C VAL A 13 25.48 -41.18 53.62
N PRO A 14 25.12 -40.44 54.67
CA PRO A 14 24.11 -39.39 54.55
C PRO A 14 24.63 -38.29 53.63
N TYR A 15 23.85 -37.92 52.62
CA TYR A 15 24.17 -36.75 51.79
C TYR A 15 23.83 -35.48 52.58
N GLU A 16 24.84 -34.66 52.84
CA GLU A 16 24.65 -33.34 53.43
C GLU A 16 24.16 -32.39 52.32
N ALA A 17 22.89 -32.00 52.37
CA ALA A 17 22.34 -31.02 51.45
C ALA A 17 22.96 -29.64 51.75
N LYS A 18 24.00 -29.28 50.98
CA LYS A 18 24.67 -27.98 51.07
C LYS A 18 23.64 -26.88 50.76
N GLY A 19 23.20 -26.15 51.79
CA GLY A 19 22.20 -25.10 51.66
C GLY A 19 22.64 -24.02 50.67
N PHE A 20 22.01 -23.99 49.50
CA PHE A 20 22.24 -22.96 48.50
C PHE A 20 21.67 -21.62 49.01
N ARG A 21 22.56 -20.67 49.35
CA ARG A 21 22.20 -19.27 49.55
C ARG A 21 22.02 -18.60 48.17
N SER A 22 21.00 -18.99 47.40
CA SER A 22 20.84 -18.60 45.98
C SER A 22 19.68 -17.63 45.69
N GLY A 23 19.05 -17.03 46.71
CA GLY A 23 17.87 -16.18 46.53
C GLY A 23 18.06 -14.93 45.65
N PHE A 24 19.27 -14.37 45.60
CA PHE A 24 19.55 -13.16 44.80
C PHE A 24 19.59 -13.44 43.29
N VAL A 25 20.00 -14.64 42.87
CA VAL A 25 20.18 -14.99 41.45
C VAL A 25 18.84 -15.03 40.72
N ILE A 26 17.76 -15.45 41.40
CA ILE A 26 16.41 -15.49 40.82
C ILE A 26 15.92 -14.07 40.53
N LEU A 27 16.12 -13.12 41.46
CA LEU A 27 15.72 -11.73 41.24
C LEU A 27 16.48 -11.10 40.07
N PHE A 28 17.79 -11.35 39.97
CA PHE A 28 18.60 -10.87 38.85
C PHE A 28 18.18 -11.50 37.51
N ALA A 29 17.89 -12.79 37.49
CA ALA A 29 17.43 -13.47 36.27
C ALA A 29 16.08 -12.93 35.78
N VAL A 30 15.15 -12.65 36.71
CA VAL A 30 13.82 -12.10 36.38
C VAL A 30 13.93 -10.67 35.86
N THR A 31 14.74 -9.80 36.47
CA THR A 31 14.91 -8.42 35.99
C THR A 31 15.57 -8.38 34.62
N LEU A 32 16.59 -9.22 34.40
CA LEU A 32 17.25 -9.32 33.10
C LEU A 32 16.29 -9.82 32.02
N SER A 33 15.47 -10.82 32.34
CA SER A 33 14.44 -11.33 31.42
C SER A 33 13.39 -10.26 31.10
N ALA A 34 12.97 -9.45 32.08
CA ALA A 34 12.03 -8.36 31.87
C ALA A 34 12.61 -7.26 30.96
N ILE A 35 13.89 -6.92 31.11
CA ILE A 35 14.58 -5.95 30.24
C ILE A 35 14.63 -6.49 28.80
N PHE A 36 15.03 -7.74 28.61
CA PHE A 36 15.06 -8.34 27.27
C PHE A 36 13.68 -8.42 26.63
N LEU A 37 12.65 -8.78 27.40
CA LEU A 37 11.28 -8.81 26.92
C LEU A 37 10.80 -7.41 26.50
N ALA A 38 11.11 -6.38 27.29
CA ALA A 38 10.76 -5.00 26.95
C ALA A 38 11.43 -4.54 25.65
N ILE A 39 12.72 -4.86 25.46
CA ILE A 39 13.46 -4.55 24.23
C ILE A 39 12.84 -5.29 23.03
N ALA A 40 12.57 -6.59 23.18
CA ALA A 40 12.00 -7.42 22.11
C ALA A 40 10.62 -6.92 21.67
N LEU A 41 9.76 -6.55 22.62
CA LEU A 41 8.44 -5.96 22.33
C LEU A 41 8.57 -4.59 21.67
N GLY A 42 9.53 -3.77 22.12
CA GLY A 42 9.85 -2.48 21.51
C GLY A 42 10.23 -2.61 20.04
N ILE A 43 11.18 -3.48 19.73
CA ILE A 43 11.65 -3.74 18.35
C ILE A 43 10.51 -4.31 17.49
N SER A 44 9.74 -5.27 18.04
CA SER A 44 8.63 -5.90 17.31
C SER A 44 7.56 -4.87 16.91
N ASN A 45 7.23 -3.93 17.79
CA ASN A 45 6.26 -2.88 17.50
C ASN A 45 6.77 -1.91 16.40
N ILE A 46 8.07 -1.58 16.41
CA ILE A 46 8.67 -0.76 15.36
C ILE A 46 8.59 -1.47 14.02
N ALA A 47 9.01 -2.74 13.96
CA ALA A 47 8.98 -3.54 12.74
C ALA A 47 7.56 -3.67 12.16
N LEU A 48 6.54 -3.88 13.00
CA LEU A 48 5.14 -3.94 12.55
C LEU A 48 4.67 -2.61 11.92
N LYS A 49 5.09 -1.47 12.49
CA LYS A 49 4.76 -0.16 11.95
C LYS A 49 5.48 0.09 10.61
N GLU A 50 6.75 -0.30 10.51
CA GLU A 50 7.51 -0.19 9.27
C GLU A 50 6.88 -0.98 8.13
N VAL A 51 6.43 -2.21 8.38
CA VAL A 51 5.73 -3.02 7.38
C VAL A 51 4.43 -2.33 6.94
N LYS A 52 3.64 -1.80 7.88
CA LYS A 52 2.39 -1.10 7.56
C LYS A 52 2.63 0.21 6.79
N PHE A 53 3.68 0.95 7.13
CA PHE A 53 4.07 2.14 6.36
C PHE A 53 4.58 1.78 4.97
N GLY A 54 5.33 0.69 4.85
CA GLY A 54 5.80 0.19 3.56
C GLY A 54 4.66 -0.17 2.61
N THR A 55 3.62 -0.86 3.10
CA THR A 55 2.43 -1.15 2.28
C THR A 55 1.69 0.14 1.92
N SER A 56 1.45 1.04 2.87
CA SER A 56 0.74 2.30 2.61
C SER A 56 1.47 3.23 1.63
N ALA A 57 2.81 3.27 1.69
CA ALA A 57 3.63 4.04 0.76
C ALA A 57 3.56 3.46 -0.66
N ARG A 58 3.56 2.12 -0.78
CA ARG A 58 3.38 1.44 -2.06
C ARG A 58 2.00 1.72 -2.65
N ASP A 59 0.95 1.53 -1.85
CA ASP A 59 -0.44 1.76 -2.27
C ASP A 59 -0.65 3.22 -2.69
N THR A 60 0.01 4.17 -2.02
CA THR A 60 0.06 5.58 -2.42
C THR A 60 0.70 5.78 -3.79
N ASN A 61 1.82 5.10 -4.07
CA ASN A 61 2.49 5.21 -5.37
C ASN A 61 1.62 4.62 -6.50
N ASP A 62 0.91 3.53 -6.24
CA ASP A 62 0.01 2.92 -7.21
C ASP A 62 -1.18 3.88 -7.54
N ALA A 63 -1.76 4.51 -6.52
CA ALA A 63 -2.80 5.53 -6.71
C ALA A 63 -2.29 6.79 -7.45
N PHE A 64 -1.08 7.25 -7.11
CA PHE A 64 -0.47 8.41 -7.78
C PHE A 64 -0.12 8.11 -9.24
N PHE A 65 0.41 6.93 -9.53
CA PHE A 65 0.66 6.47 -10.89
C PHE A 65 -0.63 6.44 -11.71
N ALA A 66 -1.73 5.98 -11.12
CA ALA A 66 -3.02 5.98 -11.80
C ALA A 66 -3.50 7.41 -12.12
N ALA A 67 -3.40 8.34 -11.16
CA ALA A 67 -3.75 9.75 -11.37
C ALA A 67 -2.90 10.40 -12.46
N ASP A 68 -1.60 10.14 -12.47
CA ASP A 68 -0.67 10.69 -13.49
C ASP A 68 -1.02 10.18 -14.89
N THR A 69 -1.28 8.88 -15.00
CA THR A 69 -1.70 8.26 -16.27
C THR A 69 -3.01 8.86 -16.79
N GLY A 70 -3.97 9.09 -15.89
CA GLY A 70 -5.25 9.71 -16.25
C GLY A 70 -5.09 11.17 -16.70
N ALA A 71 -4.33 11.97 -15.96
CA ALA A 71 -4.05 13.37 -16.26
C ALA A 71 -3.33 13.53 -17.60
N GLU A 72 -2.29 12.73 -17.84
CA GLU A 72 -1.55 12.73 -19.11
C GLU A 72 -2.43 12.30 -20.28
N CYS A 73 -3.34 11.34 -20.08
CA CYS A 73 -4.26 10.96 -21.14
C CYS A 73 -5.22 12.09 -21.52
N ALA A 74 -5.87 12.72 -20.54
CA ALA A 74 -6.73 13.87 -20.80
C ALA A 74 -5.95 15.02 -21.46
N GLN A 75 -4.77 15.35 -20.94
CA GLN A 75 -3.96 16.42 -21.52
C GLN A 75 -3.55 16.11 -22.96
N TYR A 76 -3.19 14.86 -23.26
CA TYR A 76 -2.83 14.44 -24.61
C TYR A 76 -4.00 14.63 -25.60
N TYR A 77 -5.19 14.15 -25.23
CA TYR A 77 -6.37 14.27 -26.10
C TYR A 77 -6.97 15.67 -26.15
N ASP A 78 -6.59 16.56 -25.23
CA ASP A 78 -6.95 17.96 -25.31
C ASP A 78 -5.98 18.80 -26.15
N ARG A 79 -4.67 18.69 -25.89
CA ARG A 79 -3.64 19.55 -26.48
C ARG A 79 -3.16 19.12 -27.87
N THR A 80 -3.74 18.09 -28.49
CA THR A 80 -3.30 17.63 -29.81
C THR A 80 -4.11 18.24 -30.95
N PRO A 81 -3.68 19.38 -31.54
CA PRO A 81 -4.00 19.73 -32.91
C PRO A 81 -2.71 19.78 -33.74
N GLY A 82 -2.53 18.82 -34.66
CA GLY A 82 -1.59 18.96 -35.78
C GLY A 82 -0.74 17.73 -36.14
N PRO A 83 -0.18 17.71 -37.36
CA PRO A 83 0.51 16.57 -37.96
C PRO A 83 1.71 16.07 -37.15
N PRO A 84 2.06 14.77 -37.26
CA PRO A 84 1.62 13.86 -38.31
C PRO A 84 0.32 13.09 -38.01
N ASN A 85 -0.25 13.25 -36.82
CA ASN A 85 -1.22 12.29 -36.32
C ASN A 85 -2.70 12.73 -36.42
N ASN A 86 -3.00 14.01 -36.68
CA ASN A 86 -4.36 14.53 -36.92
C ASN A 86 -5.45 13.94 -35.98
N TYR A 87 -5.11 13.66 -34.71
CA TYR A 87 -6.10 13.17 -33.77
C TYR A 87 -7.07 14.31 -33.44
N PRO A 88 -8.40 14.10 -33.55
CA PRO A 88 -9.36 15.12 -33.14
C PRO A 88 -9.28 15.32 -31.63
N ASN A 89 -9.39 16.57 -31.17
CA ASN A 89 -9.53 16.90 -29.76
C ASN A 89 -10.76 16.15 -29.22
N ALA A 90 -10.57 15.32 -28.18
CA ALA A 90 -11.64 14.48 -27.63
C ALA A 90 -12.69 15.25 -26.83
N PHE A 91 -12.38 16.49 -26.48
CA PHE A 91 -13.18 17.41 -25.69
C PHE A 91 -13.56 18.62 -26.57
N SER A 92 -14.15 18.33 -27.73
CA SER A 92 -14.58 19.28 -28.75
C SER A 92 -15.82 18.78 -29.52
N ASP A 93 -16.39 19.61 -30.41
CA ASP A 93 -17.61 19.31 -31.19
C ASP A 93 -17.52 18.10 -32.14
N ASN A 94 -16.31 17.64 -32.47
CA ASN A 94 -16.10 16.50 -33.37
C ASN A 94 -15.02 15.56 -32.82
N PRO A 95 -15.32 14.86 -31.71
CA PRO A 95 -14.36 14.00 -31.04
C PRO A 95 -14.15 12.69 -31.81
N PRO A 96 -13.03 11.97 -31.58
CA PRO A 96 -12.89 10.59 -32.05
C PRO A 96 -13.93 9.71 -31.36
N ALA A 97 -14.19 8.50 -31.87
CA ALA A 97 -15.12 7.56 -31.23
C ALA A 97 -14.54 6.88 -29.96
N PHE A 98 -13.21 6.86 -29.84
CA PHE A 98 -12.49 6.26 -28.73
C PHE A 98 -11.17 7.00 -28.48
N MET A 99 -10.73 6.97 -27.24
CA MET A 99 -9.40 7.38 -26.78
C MET A 99 -8.65 6.13 -26.35
N ILE A 100 -7.34 6.08 -26.62
CA ILE A 100 -6.46 5.02 -26.13
C ILE A 100 -5.61 5.61 -25.00
N CYS A 101 -5.82 5.10 -23.78
CA CYS A 101 -5.05 5.42 -22.59
C CYS A 101 -4.45 4.14 -22.03
N ALA A 102 -3.12 4.06 -21.87
CA ALA A 102 -2.44 2.87 -21.32
C ALA A 102 -2.85 1.55 -22.02
N ASP A 103 -2.91 1.55 -23.35
CA ASP A 103 -3.34 0.42 -24.20
C ASP A 103 -4.79 -0.06 -23.98
N VAL A 104 -5.61 0.73 -23.26
CA VAL A 104 -7.04 0.50 -23.08
C VAL A 104 -7.83 1.46 -23.98
N GLU A 105 -8.76 0.91 -24.76
CA GLU A 105 -9.73 1.70 -25.53
C GLU A 105 -10.86 2.18 -24.61
N ILE A 106 -11.00 3.50 -24.51
CA ILE A 106 -11.99 4.18 -23.69
C ILE A 106 -12.94 4.92 -24.64
N PRO A 107 -14.27 4.72 -24.55
CA PRO A 107 -15.23 5.54 -25.29
C PRO A 107 -15.02 7.01 -24.96
N THR A 108 -15.03 7.87 -25.97
CA THR A 108 -14.98 9.32 -25.75
C THR A 108 -16.19 9.75 -24.92
N PRO A 109 -15.97 10.47 -23.81
CA PRO A 109 -17.06 10.90 -22.95
C PRO A 109 -17.94 11.92 -23.69
N GLU A 110 -19.23 11.87 -23.45
CA GLU A 110 -20.15 12.94 -23.83
C GLU A 110 -20.02 14.08 -22.81
N ALA A 111 -20.16 15.33 -23.28
CA ALA A 111 -20.16 16.49 -22.39
C ALA A 111 -21.46 16.51 -21.56
N ASP A 112 -21.34 16.55 -20.24
CA ASP A 112 -22.47 16.73 -19.33
C ASP A 112 -22.00 17.36 -17.99
N PRO A 113 -22.25 18.67 -17.75
CA PRO A 113 -22.86 19.66 -18.64
C PRO A 113 -21.98 20.03 -19.86
N GLU A 114 -22.45 20.97 -20.70
CA GLU A 114 -21.63 21.51 -21.81
C GLU A 114 -20.24 21.95 -21.31
N ASP A 115 -19.20 21.62 -22.07
CA ASP A 115 -17.79 21.84 -21.73
C ASP A 115 -17.28 21.13 -20.45
N PHE A 116 -17.95 20.06 -20.02
CA PHE A 116 -17.52 19.22 -18.89
C PHE A 116 -17.57 17.74 -19.24
N TRP A 117 -16.44 17.04 -19.08
CA TRP A 117 -16.31 15.63 -19.42
C TRP A 117 -15.78 14.83 -18.24
N THR A 118 -16.26 13.60 -18.08
CA THR A 118 -15.72 12.65 -17.10
C THR A 118 -15.58 11.27 -17.73
N PHE A 119 -14.42 10.64 -17.53
CA PHE A 119 -14.16 9.28 -17.99
C PHE A 119 -13.29 8.51 -16.98
N THR A 120 -13.28 7.19 -17.11
CA THR A 120 -12.55 6.30 -16.19
C THR A 120 -11.52 5.47 -16.96
N VAL A 121 -10.30 5.42 -16.44
CA VAL A 121 -9.21 4.58 -16.92
C VAL A 121 -9.04 3.40 -15.97
N LEU A 122 -9.16 2.18 -16.48
CA LEU A 122 -9.10 0.94 -15.70
C LEU A 122 -7.79 0.18 -15.93
N GLY A 123 -7.54 -0.83 -15.10
CA GLY A 123 -6.39 -1.72 -15.26
C GLY A 123 -5.04 -1.06 -15.00
N LEU A 124 -4.99 -0.03 -14.16
CA LEU A 124 -3.76 0.70 -13.85
C LEU A 124 -3.00 0.09 -12.66
N GLY A 125 -1.73 0.47 -12.53
CA GLY A 125 -0.91 0.10 -11.38
C GLY A 125 -0.57 -1.40 -11.32
N ARG A 126 -0.27 -1.87 -10.11
CA ARG A 126 0.20 -3.24 -9.89
C ARG A 126 -0.94 -4.25 -10.08
N GLY A 127 -0.78 -5.13 -11.08
CA GLY A 127 -1.72 -6.23 -11.30
C GLY A 127 -3.10 -5.77 -11.70
N GLU A 128 -3.18 -4.62 -12.39
CA GLU A 128 -4.42 -4.08 -12.97
C GLU A 128 -5.49 -3.74 -11.92
N GLN A 129 -5.09 -3.51 -10.67
CA GLN A 129 -6.00 -3.24 -9.56
C GLN A 129 -6.33 -1.76 -9.39
N GLY A 130 -5.46 -0.88 -9.87
CA GLY A 130 -5.67 0.56 -9.79
C GLY A 130 -6.48 1.10 -10.96
N CYS A 131 -6.89 2.35 -10.84
CA CYS A 131 -7.69 3.01 -11.86
C CYS A 131 -7.70 4.53 -11.62
N ALA A 132 -8.19 5.31 -12.59
CA ALA A 132 -8.32 6.74 -12.43
C ALA A 132 -9.66 7.26 -12.96
N ILE A 133 -10.29 8.15 -12.21
CA ILE A 133 -11.43 8.96 -12.65
C ILE A 133 -10.86 10.31 -13.08
N VAL A 134 -11.09 10.67 -14.33
CA VAL A 134 -10.57 11.91 -14.92
C VAL A 134 -11.73 12.81 -15.29
N THR A 135 -11.64 14.05 -14.86
CA THR A 135 -12.58 15.11 -15.16
C THR A 135 -11.85 16.20 -15.94
N VAL A 136 -12.44 16.63 -17.04
CA VAL A 136 -11.98 17.76 -17.86
C VAL A 136 -13.06 18.81 -17.81
N ASP A 137 -12.75 19.96 -17.22
CA ASP A 137 -13.63 21.11 -17.07
C ASP A 137 -13.09 22.27 -17.92
N LYS A 138 -13.89 22.69 -18.89
CA LYS A 138 -13.67 23.86 -19.73
C LYS A 138 -14.85 24.83 -19.68
N ILE A 139 -15.69 24.74 -18.64
CA ILE A 139 -16.87 25.60 -18.47
C ILE A 139 -16.44 27.09 -18.45
N THR A 140 -15.24 27.37 -17.95
CA THR A 140 -14.60 28.69 -18.08
C THR A 140 -13.71 28.69 -19.32
N PRO A 141 -14.10 29.32 -20.44
CA PRO A 141 -13.47 29.11 -21.75
C PRO A 141 -12.02 29.62 -21.88
N GLU A 142 -11.51 30.32 -20.88
CA GLU A 142 -10.13 30.83 -20.85
C GLU A 142 -9.16 29.91 -20.10
N GLU A 143 -9.65 28.86 -19.43
CA GLU A 143 -8.85 27.95 -18.62
C GLU A 143 -9.35 26.51 -18.75
N THR A 144 -8.45 25.55 -18.98
CA THR A 144 -8.78 24.12 -18.94
C THR A 144 -8.31 23.54 -17.62
N HIS A 145 -9.25 22.98 -16.86
CA HIS A 145 -9.00 22.30 -15.60
C HIS A 145 -9.12 20.78 -15.79
N ILE A 146 -8.02 20.06 -15.59
CA ILE A 146 -8.00 18.59 -15.63
C ILE A 146 -7.77 18.07 -14.21
N ILE A 147 -8.78 17.40 -13.66
CA ILE A 147 -8.70 16.75 -12.35
C ILE A 147 -8.63 15.24 -12.58
N SER A 148 -7.51 14.62 -12.21
CA SER A 148 -7.36 13.17 -12.25
C SER A 148 -7.25 12.59 -10.85
N LYS A 149 -8.22 11.77 -10.48
CA LYS A 149 -8.29 11.02 -9.22
C LYS A 149 -7.90 9.58 -9.44
N GLY A 150 -6.70 9.22 -9.01
CA GLY A 150 -6.18 7.86 -9.07
C GLY A 150 -6.42 7.08 -7.79
N TYR A 151 -6.71 5.79 -7.95
CA TYR A 151 -7.01 4.85 -6.89
C TYR A 151 -6.09 3.62 -7.00
N ASN A 152 -5.66 3.08 -5.86
CA ASN A 152 -4.86 1.84 -5.83
C ASN A 152 -5.70 0.56 -6.02
N LEU A 153 -7.02 0.65 -5.84
CA LEU A 153 -7.99 -0.44 -5.94
C LEU A 153 -9.21 0.03 -6.75
N GLY A 154 -9.91 -0.89 -7.44
CA GLY A 154 -11.10 -0.59 -8.25
C GLY A 154 -10.93 -0.73 -9.76
N GLY A 155 -9.77 -1.24 -10.21
CA GLY A 155 -9.44 -1.49 -11.62
C GLY A 155 -10.24 -2.58 -12.32
N ASP A 156 -11.04 -3.36 -11.58
CA ASP A 156 -11.99 -4.35 -12.10
C ASP A 156 -13.40 -3.78 -12.36
N GLY A 157 -13.64 -2.51 -12.03
CA GLY A 157 -14.97 -1.87 -12.05
C GLY A 157 -14.92 -0.37 -12.35
N SER A 158 -15.73 0.44 -11.67
CA SER A 158 -15.88 1.88 -11.92
C SER A 158 -14.97 2.76 -11.04
N CYS A 159 -13.79 2.27 -10.66
CA CYS A 159 -12.96 2.86 -9.61
C CYS A 159 -13.57 2.85 -8.20
N GLU A 160 -14.57 2.00 -7.96
CA GLU A 160 -15.17 1.86 -6.65
C GLU A 160 -14.64 0.60 -5.95
N SER A 161 -14.28 0.74 -4.68
CA SER A 161 -13.92 -0.39 -3.82
C SER A 161 -14.49 -0.22 -2.42
N SER A 162 -15.04 -1.29 -1.86
CA SER A 162 -15.45 -1.34 -0.45
C SER A 162 -14.29 -1.63 0.51
N SER A 163 -13.07 -1.76 -0.01
CA SER A 163 -11.86 -2.02 0.77
C SER A 163 -11.51 -0.83 1.67
N THR A 164 -11.20 -1.11 2.94
CA THR A 164 -10.65 -0.10 3.87
C THR A 164 -9.23 0.35 3.52
N ASN A 165 -8.57 -0.34 2.59
CA ASN A 165 -7.23 -0.02 2.11
C ASN A 165 -7.26 0.77 0.78
N LEU A 166 -8.43 1.31 0.40
CA LEU A 166 -8.54 2.22 -0.72
C LEU A 166 -7.78 3.52 -0.39
N ILE A 167 -6.89 3.91 -1.29
CA ILE A 167 -6.13 5.16 -1.25
C ILE A 167 -6.45 5.92 -2.52
N GLU A 168 -6.76 7.20 -2.37
CA GLU A 168 -6.97 8.17 -3.44
C GLU A 168 -5.79 9.14 -3.51
N ARG A 169 -5.37 9.48 -4.73
CA ARG A 169 -4.44 10.58 -5.02
C ARG A 169 -5.00 11.41 -6.16
N GLU A 170 -4.91 12.72 -6.05
CA GLU A 170 -5.43 13.66 -7.04
C GLU A 170 -4.28 14.47 -7.66
N ILE A 171 -4.34 14.64 -8.97
CA ILE A 171 -3.51 15.57 -9.73
C ILE A 171 -4.46 16.56 -10.41
N ASN A 172 -4.22 17.85 -10.16
CA ASN A 172 -4.91 18.92 -10.86
C ASN A 172 -3.94 19.59 -11.84
N VAL A 173 -4.40 19.79 -13.08
CA VAL A 173 -3.64 20.45 -14.15
C VAL A 173 -4.48 21.56 -14.72
N ASP A 174 -4.03 22.79 -14.50
CA ASP A 174 -4.71 24.02 -14.96
C ASP A 174 -3.82 24.69 -16.02
N TYR A 175 -4.39 25.10 -17.16
CA TYR A 175 -3.66 25.81 -18.23
C TYR A 175 -4.54 26.61 -19.19
#